data_AF-A0A6C0JXX4-F1
#
_entry.id   AF-A0A6C0JXX4-F1
#
_cell.length_a   1.000
_cell.length_b   1.000
_cell.length_c   1.000
_cell.angle_alpha   90.00
_cell.angle_beta   90.00
_cell.angle_gamma   90.00
#
_symmetry.space_group_name_H-M   'P 1'
#
loop_
_entity.id
_entity.type
_entity.pdbx_description
1 polymer ?
#
loop_
_entity_poly.entity_id
_entity_poly.type
_entity_poly.pdbx_seq_one_letter_code
_entity_poly.pdbx_strand_id
1 'polypeptide(L)'
;SIGGSPYLTVNAAVAAATSGTTIWVHPGTYNLSAGITLPAGIALRGQNIQTTTIQMLGVTADTTLLIMGANTRVEDLTLKLTSAGHYTLKGIVFGGTTTVTAKLRVCIVTVDNSLASSGGTSVVTGVEASGTGTLGSASFSFNSLKGSTINVYSNGGGAKRGVLVSGTNIISTRDMNIYVAQPTSTASTGSYVGVETEDSSNTGSIQLRATTVGTVTPTAGQSYTASDILQTNPATIINPTYLASAGIQLGPGVDLVTKSAGGKGFSTYIYPTTLFYGLKGALKNLTDGYLWPGTQAVSNNNFPDSSTPPAFYRIQQPTILSGLSAALATAPGAGNSLTVLVEYTPVGGTITSTLFTVTFGATDTAKSFYNSSQNLNSGDKLHVFVSGVTGNNTTTDFSLQLDLF
;
A
#
# COMPACT_ATOMS: atom_id res chain seq x y z
N SER A 1 14.22 24.77 31.75
CA SER A 1 14.71 23.39 31.82
C SER A 1 14.02 22.68 32.97
N ILE A 2 14.41 21.42 33.22
CA ILE A 2 14.15 20.75 34.49
C ILE A 2 14.90 21.53 35.58
N GLY A 3 14.19 22.36 36.34
CA GLY A 3 14.74 23.13 37.47
C GLY A 3 15.59 24.38 37.14
N GLY A 4 15.53 24.94 35.92
CA GLY A 4 16.34 26.11 35.54
C GLY A 4 15.97 26.78 34.20
N SER A 5 16.92 27.51 33.59
CA SER A 5 16.74 28.24 32.32
C SER A 5 16.42 27.32 31.11
N PRO A 6 15.77 27.81 30.04
CA PRO A 6 15.53 27.03 28.83
C PRO A 6 16.83 26.43 28.24
N TYR A 7 16.73 25.24 27.64
CA TYR A 7 17.86 24.66 26.91
C TYR A 7 18.09 25.45 25.61
N LEU A 8 19.36 25.63 25.25
CA LEU A 8 19.73 26.34 24.02
C LEU A 8 19.36 25.55 22.74
N THR A 9 19.39 24.21 22.82
CA THR A 9 19.13 23.33 21.68
C THR A 9 18.17 22.21 22.04
N VAL A 10 17.46 21.70 21.03
CA VAL A 10 16.58 20.54 21.19
C VAL A 10 17.40 19.30 21.56
N ASN A 11 18.58 19.09 20.96
CA ASN A 11 19.45 17.95 21.32
C ASN A 11 19.85 17.98 22.80
N ALA A 12 20.18 19.15 23.37
CA ALA A 12 20.50 19.28 24.79
C ALA A 12 19.29 18.97 25.69
N ALA A 13 18.10 19.44 25.30
CA ALA A 13 16.86 19.14 26.03
C ALA A 13 16.55 17.64 26.02
N VAL A 14 16.71 16.96 24.88
CA VAL A 14 16.48 15.52 24.74
C VAL A 14 17.50 14.72 25.56
N ALA A 15 18.78 15.09 25.51
CA ALA A 15 19.84 14.41 26.26
C ALA A 15 19.64 14.48 27.78
N ALA A 16 19.03 15.57 28.28
CA ALA A 16 18.76 15.76 29.70
C ALA A 16 17.40 15.20 30.16
N ALA A 17 16.53 14.76 29.24
CA ALA A 17 15.19 14.30 29.57
C ALA A 17 15.20 12.85 30.11
N THR A 18 14.45 12.62 31.18
CA THR A 18 14.24 11.29 31.78
C THR A 18 12.79 10.84 31.60
N SER A 19 12.55 9.52 31.60
CA SER A 19 11.21 8.94 31.41
C SER A 19 10.14 9.66 32.25
N GLY A 20 9.00 9.97 31.62
CA GLY A 20 7.92 10.79 32.19
C GLY A 20 8.01 12.28 31.86
N THR A 21 9.09 12.74 31.21
CA THR A 21 9.27 14.15 30.85
C THR A 21 8.55 14.51 29.55
N THR A 22 7.96 15.71 29.51
CA THR A 22 7.55 16.37 28.26
C THR A 22 8.50 17.51 27.93
N ILE A 23 9.11 17.47 26.75
CA ILE A 23 9.91 18.54 26.18
C ILE A 23 8.97 19.41 25.35
N TRP A 24 8.83 20.67 25.76
CA TRP A 24 8.09 21.69 25.00
C TRP A 24 9.06 22.49 24.14
N VAL A 25 8.78 22.54 22.84
CA VAL A 25 9.51 23.35 21.87
C VAL A 25 8.66 24.58 21.54
N HIS A 26 9.18 25.75 21.90
CA HIS A 26 8.49 27.02 21.65
C HIS A 26 8.56 27.41 20.16
N PRO A 27 7.69 28.32 19.67
CA PRO A 27 7.67 28.76 18.29
C PRO A 27 9.05 29.23 17.82
N GLY A 28 9.42 28.80 16.61
CA GLY A 28 10.72 29.06 16.02
C GLY A 28 11.19 27.93 15.10
N THR A 29 12.34 28.18 14.48
CA THR A 29 13.02 27.21 13.60
C THR A 29 14.31 26.76 14.26
N TYR A 30 14.41 25.47 14.54
CA TYR A 30 15.53 24.86 15.25
C TYR A 30 16.34 24.00 14.28
N ASN A 31 17.52 24.50 13.91
CA ASN A 31 18.49 23.76 13.11
C ASN A 31 19.27 22.80 14.00
N LEU A 32 19.20 21.50 13.71
CA LEU A 32 19.96 20.49 14.42
C LEU A 32 21.31 20.26 13.72
N SER A 33 22.36 20.05 14.52
CA SER A 33 23.66 19.59 14.04
C SER A 33 23.74 18.06 13.89
N ALA A 34 22.83 17.33 14.56
CA ALA A 34 22.72 15.88 14.51
C ALA A 34 21.27 15.44 14.76
N GLY A 35 20.91 14.27 14.24
CA GLY A 35 19.61 13.65 14.46
C GLY A 35 19.30 13.42 15.94
N ILE A 36 18.01 13.28 16.25
CA ILE A 36 17.53 13.06 17.62
C ILE A 36 17.22 11.58 17.82
N THR A 37 17.72 10.99 18.90
CA THR A 37 17.19 9.72 19.43
C THR A 37 16.40 10.03 20.68
N LEU A 38 15.08 9.91 20.61
CA LEU A 38 14.19 10.24 21.72
C LEU A 38 14.19 9.08 22.73
N PRO A 39 14.61 9.27 23.99
CA PRO A 39 14.62 8.20 24.99
C PRO A 39 13.22 7.68 25.28
N ALA A 40 13.14 6.49 25.88
CA ALA A 40 11.86 5.89 26.24
C ALA A 40 11.08 6.74 27.25
N GLY A 41 9.75 6.79 27.10
CA GLY A 41 8.86 7.49 28.01
C GLY A 41 8.88 9.02 27.91
N ILE A 42 9.44 9.58 26.83
CA ILE A 42 9.51 11.04 26.60
C ILE A 42 8.46 11.49 25.59
N ALA A 43 7.83 12.64 25.88
CA ALA A 43 7.05 13.37 24.89
C ALA A 43 7.85 14.57 24.36
N LEU A 44 7.91 14.76 23.04
CA LEU A 44 8.47 15.93 22.37
C LEU A 44 7.33 16.66 21.65
N ARG A 45 6.96 17.85 22.14
CA ARG A 45 5.79 18.57 21.65
C ARG A 45 6.15 20.00 21.25
N GLY A 46 5.77 20.39 20.04
CA GLY A 46 5.77 21.79 19.65
C GLY A 46 4.58 22.53 20.26
N GLN A 47 4.59 23.85 20.19
CA GLN A 47 3.41 24.64 20.59
C GLN A 47 2.33 24.65 19.51
N ASN A 48 2.74 24.58 18.24
CA ASN A 48 1.84 24.58 17.10
C ASN A 48 2.59 24.11 15.85
N ILE A 49 1.96 23.22 15.08
CA ILE A 49 2.53 22.63 13.86
C ILE A 49 3.01 23.67 12.83
N GLN A 50 2.37 24.85 12.76
CA GLN A 50 2.68 25.90 11.80
C GLN A 50 3.85 26.78 12.22
N THR A 51 4.14 26.87 13.53
CA THR A 51 5.12 27.83 14.07
C THR A 51 6.32 27.17 14.72
N THR A 52 6.31 25.85 14.91
CA THR A 52 7.42 25.11 15.52
C THR A 52 8.04 24.15 14.50
N THR A 53 9.25 24.48 14.04
CA THR A 53 9.98 23.68 13.03
C THR A 53 11.29 23.14 13.60
N ILE A 54 11.53 21.84 13.50
CA ILE A 54 12.82 21.21 13.76
C ILE A 54 13.37 20.69 12.42
N GLN A 55 14.61 21.01 12.10
CA GLN A 55 15.16 20.68 10.78
C GLN A 55 16.65 20.35 10.77
N MET A 56 17.02 19.55 9.77
CA MET A 56 18.39 19.32 9.32
C MET A 56 18.42 19.59 7.81
N LEU A 57 19.17 20.60 7.38
CA LEU A 57 19.19 21.04 5.98
C LEU A 57 20.55 20.77 5.33
N GLY A 58 20.52 20.43 4.04
CA GLY A 58 21.72 20.28 3.23
C GLY A 58 22.70 19.22 3.75
N VAL A 59 22.19 18.13 4.33
CA VAL A 59 23.05 17.08 4.87
C VAL A 59 23.87 16.43 3.77
N THR A 60 25.11 16.07 4.08
CA THR A 60 26.09 15.53 3.12
C THR A 60 26.48 14.08 3.45
N ALA A 61 25.62 13.37 4.18
CA ALA A 61 25.79 11.97 4.54
C ALA A 61 24.43 11.35 4.88
N ASP A 62 24.41 10.02 4.99
CA ASP A 62 23.26 9.28 5.50
C ASP A 62 22.79 9.85 6.83
N THR A 63 21.50 10.16 6.92
CA THR A 63 20.95 10.91 8.05
C THR A 63 19.56 10.42 8.41
N THR A 64 19.33 10.22 9.71
CA THR A 64 17.99 10.08 10.29
C THR A 64 17.69 11.30 11.13
N LEU A 65 16.57 11.98 10.90
CA LEU A 65 16.20 13.17 11.67
C LEU A 65 15.73 12.79 13.09
N LEU A 66 14.92 11.73 13.21
CA LEU A 66 14.35 11.31 14.49
C LEU A 66 14.23 9.79 14.62
N ILE A 67 14.75 9.23 15.71
CA ILE A 67 14.55 7.84 16.13
C ILE A 67 13.65 7.85 17.37
N MET A 68 12.53 7.11 17.29
CA MET A 68 11.55 7.03 18.37
C MET A 68 11.97 5.98 19.40
N GLY A 69 11.95 6.33 20.68
CA GLY A 69 12.04 5.38 21.79
C GLY A 69 10.69 4.76 22.13
N ALA A 70 10.68 3.71 22.96
CA ALA A 70 9.44 3.08 23.42
C ALA A 70 8.60 4.06 24.27
N ASN A 71 7.28 3.98 24.18
CA ASN A 71 6.35 4.84 24.94
C ASN A 71 6.59 6.35 24.74
N THR A 72 7.03 6.76 23.55
CA THR A 72 7.25 8.18 23.22
C THR A 72 6.05 8.80 22.50
N ARG A 73 5.98 10.13 22.53
CA ARG A 73 5.00 10.89 21.75
C ARG A 73 5.64 12.10 21.09
N VAL A 74 5.45 12.25 19.79
CA VAL A 74 5.90 13.41 19.02
C VAL A 74 4.70 14.10 18.42
N GLU A 75 4.58 15.41 18.65
CA GLU A 75 3.36 16.14 18.28
C GLU A 75 3.54 17.65 18.04
N ASP A 76 2.65 18.21 17.22
CA ASP A 76 2.52 19.66 16.97
C ASP A 76 3.80 20.30 16.40
N LEU A 77 4.49 19.56 15.52
CA LEU A 77 5.80 19.91 14.96
C LEU A 77 5.82 19.80 13.44
N THR A 78 6.50 20.75 12.79
CA THR A 78 7.03 20.56 11.44
C THR A 78 8.46 20.01 11.54
N LEU A 79 8.72 18.91 10.85
CA LEU A 79 9.98 18.16 10.82
C LEU A 79 10.52 18.15 9.40
N LYS A 80 11.75 18.62 9.17
CA LYS A 80 12.33 18.74 7.82
C LYS A 80 13.75 18.21 7.73
N LEU A 81 13.99 17.30 6.79
CA LEU A 81 15.31 16.78 6.46
C LEU A 81 15.60 17.03 4.98
N THR A 82 16.69 17.73 4.64
CA THR A 82 17.06 17.96 3.23
C THR A 82 18.50 17.64 2.89
N SER A 83 18.73 17.30 1.63
CA SER A 83 20.05 17.05 1.03
C SER A 83 20.07 17.55 -0.42
N ALA A 84 21.24 17.88 -0.96
CA ALA A 84 21.45 18.08 -2.39
C ALA A 84 22.20 16.90 -3.06
N GLY A 85 22.54 15.87 -2.30
CA GLY A 85 23.22 14.66 -2.76
C GLY A 85 22.38 13.39 -2.62
N HIS A 86 22.99 12.28 -3.06
CA HIS A 86 22.41 10.94 -3.01
C HIS A 86 22.84 10.21 -1.74
N TYR A 87 21.93 10.07 -0.78
CA TYR A 87 22.16 9.43 0.52
C TYR A 87 20.95 8.61 0.97
N THR A 88 21.11 7.89 2.07
CA THR A 88 20.01 7.31 2.85
C THR A 88 19.47 8.36 3.82
N LEU A 89 18.26 8.86 3.55
CA LEU A 89 17.59 9.88 4.34
C LEU A 89 16.32 9.32 4.97
N LYS A 90 16.19 9.44 6.29
CA LYS A 90 15.03 8.96 7.04
C LYS A 90 14.46 10.08 7.90
N GLY A 91 13.19 10.40 7.72
CA GLY A 91 12.50 11.41 8.54
C GLY A 91 12.33 10.90 9.97
N ILE A 92 11.56 9.83 10.14
CA ILE A 92 11.30 9.21 11.45
C ILE A 92 11.51 7.71 11.38
N VAL A 93 12.17 7.12 12.37
CA VAL A 93 12.35 5.67 12.51
C VAL A 93 11.65 5.16 13.77
N PHE A 94 10.77 4.18 13.57
CA PHE A 94 10.17 3.33 14.60
C PHE A 94 10.93 1.98 14.66
N GLY A 95 11.99 1.93 15.47
CA GLY A 95 12.77 0.70 15.74
C GLY A 95 12.21 -0.12 16.90
N GLY A 96 12.78 -1.30 17.19
CA GLY A 96 12.37 -2.15 18.32
C GLY A 96 10.85 -2.37 18.41
N THR A 97 10.24 -2.29 19.59
CA THR A 97 8.78 -2.45 19.79
C THR A 97 8.01 -1.11 19.71
N THR A 98 8.56 -0.10 19.05
CA THR A 98 8.03 1.27 19.14
C THR A 98 6.74 1.47 18.37
N THR A 99 6.47 0.68 17.32
CA THR A 99 5.22 0.85 16.56
C THR A 99 3.97 0.64 17.42
N VAL A 100 4.04 -0.18 18.48
CA VAL A 100 2.92 -0.39 19.40
C VAL A 100 2.87 0.65 20.52
N THR A 101 4.01 1.17 20.97
CA THR A 101 4.09 2.05 22.15
C THR A 101 4.24 3.54 21.83
N ALA A 102 4.92 3.88 20.75
CA ALA A 102 5.20 5.25 20.36
C ALA A 102 4.10 5.84 19.46
N LYS A 103 3.97 7.17 19.46
CA LYS A 103 2.91 7.90 18.75
C LYS A 103 3.46 9.13 18.02
N LEU A 104 3.16 9.26 16.73
CA LEU A 104 3.31 10.50 15.95
C LEU A 104 1.93 11.12 15.75
N ARG A 105 1.77 12.40 16.08
CA ARG A 105 0.48 13.11 16.06
C ARG A 105 0.64 14.50 15.46
N VAL A 106 -0.29 14.94 14.62
CA VAL A 106 -0.39 16.37 14.22
C VAL A 106 0.98 16.95 13.83
N CYS A 107 1.68 16.25 12.95
CA CYS A 107 3.01 16.63 12.46
C CYS A 107 3.02 16.78 10.95
N ILE A 108 3.92 17.62 10.45
CA ILE A 108 4.34 17.60 9.04
C ILE A 108 5.74 17.04 9.01
N VAL A 109 5.98 15.96 8.28
CA VAL A 109 7.31 15.39 8.07
C VAL A 109 7.66 15.53 6.60
N THR A 110 8.76 16.21 6.31
CA THR A 110 9.25 16.39 4.94
C THR A 110 10.68 15.87 4.83
N VAL A 111 10.91 14.95 3.90
CA VAL A 111 12.25 14.47 3.53
C VAL A 111 12.48 14.78 2.06
N ASP A 112 13.52 15.55 1.76
CA ASP A 112 13.70 16.16 0.45
C ASP A 112 15.16 16.12 -0.03
N ASN A 113 15.40 15.38 -1.11
CA ASN A 113 16.63 15.53 -1.91
C ASN A 113 16.32 15.77 -3.40
N SER A 114 15.22 16.47 -3.71
CA SER A 114 14.84 16.83 -5.07
C SER A 114 15.85 17.74 -5.79
N LEU A 115 16.79 18.33 -5.06
CA LEU A 115 17.93 19.07 -5.61
C LEU A 115 19.10 18.17 -6.04
N ALA A 116 19.06 16.87 -5.74
CA ALA A 116 20.05 15.92 -6.23
C ALA A 116 19.96 15.78 -7.76
N SER A 117 21.10 15.49 -8.39
CA SER A 117 21.17 15.19 -9.82
C SER A 117 20.34 13.96 -10.18
N SER A 118 19.88 13.87 -11.43
CA SER A 118 19.19 12.67 -11.94
C SER A 118 20.10 11.45 -12.03
N GLY A 119 21.41 11.66 -12.20
CA GLY A 119 22.42 10.60 -12.07
C GLY A 119 22.75 10.34 -10.60
N GLY A 120 22.59 9.09 -10.15
CA GLY A 120 22.87 8.62 -8.78
C GLY A 120 21.73 7.80 -8.18
N THR A 121 21.90 7.30 -6.95
CA THR A 121 20.90 6.47 -6.25
C THR A 121 20.80 6.87 -4.79
N SER A 122 19.58 7.12 -4.32
CA SER A 122 19.29 7.47 -2.92
C SER A 122 18.19 6.59 -2.35
N VAL A 123 18.15 6.48 -1.02
CA VAL A 123 17.03 5.88 -0.29
C VAL A 123 16.41 6.98 0.55
N VAL A 124 15.16 7.34 0.28
CA VAL A 124 14.51 8.49 0.93
C VAL A 124 13.19 8.05 1.52
N THR A 125 13.09 8.08 2.84
CA THR A 125 11.95 7.54 3.57
C THR A 125 11.39 8.57 4.54
N GLY A 126 10.09 8.89 4.43
CA GLY A 126 9.40 9.77 5.36
C GLY A 126 9.32 9.17 6.77
N VAL A 127 8.69 8.00 6.87
CA VAL A 127 8.62 7.20 8.10
C VAL A 127 9.01 5.75 7.81
N GLU A 128 9.95 5.21 8.58
CA GLU A 128 10.33 3.81 8.53
C GLU A 128 9.92 3.09 9.83
N ALA A 129 9.25 1.96 9.69
CA ALA A 129 8.99 1.00 10.75
C ALA A 129 9.91 -0.21 10.56
N SER A 130 11.11 -0.12 11.12
CA SER A 130 12.16 -1.17 11.05
C SER A 130 12.22 -2.08 12.27
N GLY A 131 11.32 -1.85 13.24
CA GLY A 131 11.25 -2.62 14.47
C GLY A 131 10.70 -4.05 14.37
N THR A 132 10.35 -4.59 15.53
CA THR A 132 9.83 -5.95 15.78
C THR A 132 8.44 -5.92 16.43
N GLY A 133 7.65 -6.97 16.26
CA GLY A 133 6.28 -7.12 16.75
C GLY A 133 5.57 -8.29 16.07
N THR A 134 4.39 -8.66 16.57
CA THR A 134 3.61 -9.80 16.04
C THR A 134 2.19 -9.37 15.73
N LEU A 135 1.70 -9.78 14.56
CA LEU A 135 0.34 -9.48 14.13
C LEU A 135 -0.63 -10.22 15.05
N GLY A 136 -1.56 -9.48 15.65
CA GLY A 136 -2.57 -10.05 16.54
C GLY A 136 -3.78 -9.13 16.72
N SER A 137 -4.79 -9.60 17.45
CA SER A 137 -6.04 -8.85 17.69
C SER A 137 -5.82 -7.48 18.35
N ALA A 138 -4.77 -7.34 19.17
CA ALA A 138 -4.40 -6.08 19.81
C ALA A 138 -3.78 -5.05 18.86
N SER A 139 -3.37 -5.43 17.65
CA SER A 139 -2.69 -4.53 16.68
C SER A 139 -3.52 -3.28 16.36
N PHE A 140 -4.84 -3.37 16.50
CA PHE A 140 -5.79 -2.28 16.27
C PHE A 140 -5.73 -1.15 17.31
N SER A 141 -5.20 -1.43 18.50
CA SER A 141 -5.24 -0.51 19.64
C SER A 141 -4.20 0.61 19.57
N PHE A 142 -3.15 0.44 18.77
CA PHE A 142 -1.96 1.27 18.92
C PHE A 142 -2.01 2.60 18.15
N ASN A 143 -2.64 2.68 16.97
CA ASN A 143 -2.77 3.91 16.19
C ASN A 143 -1.46 4.72 16.09
N SER A 144 -0.35 4.13 15.64
CA SER A 144 1.00 4.71 15.75
C SER A 144 1.14 6.07 15.06
N LEU A 145 0.58 6.24 13.87
CA LEU A 145 0.63 7.49 13.09
C LEU A 145 -0.78 8.07 12.99
N LYS A 146 -0.98 9.31 13.44
CA LYS A 146 -2.31 9.95 13.32
C LYS A 146 -2.25 11.44 12.98
N GLY A 147 -3.17 11.91 12.15
CA GLY A 147 -3.44 13.33 11.96
C GLY A 147 -2.27 14.09 11.37
N SER A 148 -1.39 13.42 10.62
CA SER A 148 -0.10 13.96 10.18
C SER A 148 0.05 13.88 8.67
N THR A 149 0.91 14.75 8.15
CA THR A 149 1.29 14.78 6.73
C THR A 149 2.72 14.30 6.57
N ILE A 150 2.95 13.37 5.65
CA ILE A 150 4.28 12.89 5.26
C ILE A 150 4.51 13.27 3.80
N ASN A 151 5.58 14.01 3.54
CA ASN A 151 5.99 14.42 2.20
C ASN A 151 7.39 13.90 1.88
N VAL A 152 7.54 13.30 0.70
CA VAL A 152 8.85 12.89 0.18
C VAL A 152 9.06 13.46 -1.22
N TYR A 153 10.20 14.14 -1.39
CA TYR A 153 10.63 14.73 -2.64
C TYR A 153 12.02 14.22 -2.99
N SER A 154 12.22 13.73 -4.22
CA SER A 154 13.49 13.10 -4.55
C SER A 154 13.75 12.95 -6.05
N ASN A 155 15.03 12.97 -6.41
CA ASN A 155 15.54 12.66 -7.76
C ASN A 155 16.48 11.45 -7.77
N GLY A 156 16.75 10.95 -8.97
CA GLY A 156 17.67 9.84 -9.23
C GLY A 156 17.03 8.46 -9.08
N GLY A 157 17.89 7.43 -9.01
CA GLY A 157 17.50 6.04 -8.79
C GLY A 157 17.25 5.70 -7.32
N GLY A 158 16.84 4.46 -7.02
CA GLY A 158 16.64 3.93 -5.66
C GLY A 158 15.24 4.14 -5.09
N ALA A 159 15.02 3.69 -3.85
CA ALA A 159 13.70 3.66 -3.21
C ALA A 159 13.32 4.98 -2.54
N LYS A 160 12.12 5.50 -2.87
CA LYS A 160 11.50 6.71 -2.30
C LYS A 160 10.17 6.32 -1.68
N ARG A 161 10.01 6.50 -0.37
CA ARG A 161 8.91 5.93 0.42
C ARG A 161 8.28 6.95 1.35
N GLY A 162 6.96 7.10 1.28
CA GLY A 162 6.22 7.86 2.29
C GLY A 162 6.30 7.15 3.64
N VAL A 163 5.76 5.94 3.71
CA VAL A 163 5.88 5.03 4.86
C VAL A 163 6.41 3.68 4.40
N LEU A 164 7.45 3.18 5.07
CA LEU A 164 8.07 1.89 4.81
C LEU A 164 7.98 1.00 6.05
N VAL A 165 7.46 -0.21 5.90
CA VAL A 165 7.57 -1.28 6.89
C VAL A 165 8.67 -2.25 6.43
N SER A 166 9.87 -2.07 6.95
CA SER A 166 11.06 -2.88 6.60
C SER A 166 11.39 -3.97 7.63
N GLY A 167 10.74 -3.94 8.79
CA GLY A 167 10.91 -4.94 9.85
C GLY A 167 9.64 -5.74 10.13
N THR A 168 9.79 -6.80 10.92
CA THR A 168 8.71 -7.63 11.45
C THR A 168 7.89 -6.87 12.48
N ASN A 169 7.15 -5.83 12.10
CA ASN A 169 6.30 -5.07 13.01
C ASN A 169 4.94 -4.75 12.39
N ILE A 170 4.07 -4.17 13.19
CA ILE A 170 2.80 -3.64 12.71
C ILE A 170 2.74 -2.17 13.02
N ILE A 171 2.51 -1.37 12.01
CA ILE A 171 2.22 0.05 12.13
C ILE A 171 0.80 0.32 11.64
N SER A 172 0.16 1.33 12.21
CA SER A 172 -1.21 1.70 11.82
C SER A 172 -1.31 3.20 11.62
N THR A 173 -2.08 3.60 10.61
CA THR A 173 -2.37 5.00 10.30
C THR A 173 -3.83 5.35 10.57
N ARG A 174 -4.07 6.62 10.91
CA ARG A 174 -5.41 7.22 10.93
C ARG A 174 -5.34 8.71 10.61
N ASP A 175 -6.22 9.22 9.76
CA ASP A 175 -6.27 10.66 9.43
C ASP A 175 -4.93 11.15 8.90
N MET A 176 -4.31 10.39 7.99
CA MET A 176 -2.98 10.70 7.45
C MET A 176 -3.08 11.18 6.01
N ASN A 177 -2.17 12.08 5.62
CA ASN A 177 -1.91 12.39 4.21
C ASN A 177 -0.47 12.02 3.89
N ILE A 178 -0.27 11.09 2.97
CA ILE A 178 1.04 10.57 2.57
C ILE A 178 1.24 10.88 1.10
N TYR A 179 2.22 11.73 0.81
CA TYR A 179 2.53 12.18 -0.54
C TYR A 179 3.99 11.91 -0.89
N VAL A 180 4.20 11.23 -2.01
CA VAL A 180 5.52 11.06 -2.62
C VAL A 180 5.48 11.68 -4.01
N ALA A 181 6.23 12.77 -4.18
CA ALA A 181 6.24 13.51 -5.43
C ALA A 181 6.95 12.74 -6.55
N GLN A 182 6.53 12.96 -7.80
CA GLN A 182 7.35 12.58 -8.96
C GLN A 182 8.72 13.28 -8.90
N PRO A 183 9.77 12.71 -9.53
CA PRO A 183 11.03 13.41 -9.69
C PRO A 183 10.86 14.72 -10.46
N THR A 184 11.69 15.71 -10.12
CA THR A 184 11.75 16.98 -10.87
C THR A 184 12.47 16.80 -12.22
N SER A 185 13.30 15.77 -12.36
CA SER A 185 13.92 15.38 -13.62
C SER A 185 13.30 14.11 -14.20
N THR A 186 12.85 14.19 -15.45
CA THR A 186 12.30 13.04 -16.21
C THR A 186 13.30 11.91 -16.45
N ALA A 187 14.60 12.19 -16.33
CA ALA A 187 15.67 11.20 -16.44
C ALA A 187 15.87 10.35 -15.17
N SER A 188 15.17 10.66 -14.07
CA SER A 188 15.25 9.87 -12.84
C SER A 188 14.61 8.49 -13.04
N THR A 189 15.21 7.47 -12.42
CA THR A 189 14.83 6.05 -12.57
C THR A 189 14.39 5.40 -11.26
N GLY A 190 14.11 6.19 -10.23
CA GLY A 190 13.75 5.71 -8.90
C GLY A 190 12.42 4.95 -8.84
N SER A 191 12.20 4.30 -7.70
CA SER A 191 10.90 3.73 -7.32
C SER A 191 10.25 4.67 -6.31
N TYR A 192 9.03 5.14 -6.59
CA TYR A 192 8.31 6.13 -5.80
C TYR A 192 7.02 5.53 -5.25
N VAL A 193 7.00 5.18 -3.97
CA VAL A 193 5.88 4.46 -3.37
C VAL A 193 5.35 5.20 -2.15
N GLY A 194 4.05 5.44 -2.10
CA GLY A 194 3.41 6.08 -0.96
C GLY A 194 3.57 5.24 0.32
N VAL A 195 3.13 3.99 0.28
CA VAL A 195 3.25 3.02 1.38
C VAL A 195 3.76 1.67 0.90
N GLU A 196 4.83 1.18 1.52
CA GLU A 196 5.41 -0.13 1.20
C GLU A 196 5.58 -1.02 2.44
N THR A 197 5.34 -2.32 2.26
CA THR A 197 5.84 -3.39 3.14
C THR A 197 6.93 -4.18 2.42
N GLU A 198 8.13 -4.19 2.99
CA GLU A 198 9.34 -4.86 2.49
C GLU A 198 10.07 -5.54 3.66
N ASP A 199 9.32 -6.27 4.50
CA ASP A 199 9.91 -7.12 5.54
C ASP A 199 10.34 -8.44 4.94
N SER A 200 11.66 -8.69 4.91
CA SER A 200 12.23 -9.98 4.45
C SER A 200 11.67 -11.22 5.15
N SER A 201 11.12 -11.06 6.37
CA SER A 201 10.48 -12.15 7.12
C SER A 201 9.01 -12.38 6.74
N ASN A 202 8.45 -11.60 5.81
CA ASN A 202 7.07 -11.71 5.32
C ASN A 202 5.99 -11.50 6.40
N THR A 203 6.33 -10.79 7.48
CA THR A 203 5.45 -10.61 8.66
C THR A 203 5.13 -9.15 8.98
N GLY A 204 5.94 -8.22 8.45
CA GLY A 204 5.70 -6.78 8.51
C GLY A 204 4.34 -6.41 7.94
N SER A 205 3.62 -5.54 8.64
CA SER A 205 2.25 -5.18 8.29
C SER A 205 1.97 -3.70 8.50
N ILE A 206 1.11 -3.14 7.65
CA ILE A 206 0.55 -1.81 7.83
C ILE A 206 -0.95 -1.82 7.65
N GLN A 207 -1.63 -1.12 8.54
CA GLN A 207 -3.07 -0.94 8.49
C GLN A 207 -3.42 0.52 8.23
N LEU A 208 -4.23 0.76 7.21
CA LEU A 208 -4.62 2.11 6.81
C LEU A 208 -6.10 2.37 7.12
N ARG A 209 -6.40 3.57 7.65
CA ARG A 209 -7.76 4.13 7.84
C ARG A 209 -7.75 5.62 7.64
N ALA A 210 -8.79 6.17 7.02
CA ALA A 210 -8.91 7.61 6.80
C ALA A 210 -7.56 8.20 6.31
N THR A 211 -6.89 7.48 5.39
CA THR A 211 -5.52 7.78 4.98
C THR A 211 -5.53 7.96 3.47
N THR A 212 -5.11 9.14 3.04
CA THR A 212 -4.88 9.43 1.63
C THR A 212 -3.43 9.11 1.32
N VAL A 213 -3.20 8.26 0.32
CA VAL A 213 -1.87 7.91 -0.18
C VAL A 213 -1.79 8.30 -1.64
N GLY A 214 -0.87 9.19 -1.96
CA GLY A 214 -0.73 9.73 -3.30
C GLY A 214 0.70 9.68 -3.82
N THR A 215 0.82 9.16 -5.03
CA THR A 215 1.98 9.29 -5.90
C THR A 215 1.59 9.95 -7.22
N VAL A 216 2.52 10.09 -8.15
CA VAL A 216 2.23 10.48 -9.53
C VAL A 216 2.80 9.38 -10.42
N THR A 217 1.96 8.73 -11.23
CA THR A 217 2.38 7.64 -12.11
C THR A 217 3.14 8.18 -13.33
N PRO A 218 4.18 7.49 -13.82
CA PRO A 218 4.95 7.92 -14.97
C PRO A 218 4.08 8.00 -16.22
N THR A 219 4.39 8.97 -17.08
CA THR A 219 3.85 9.12 -18.43
C THR A 219 4.92 8.74 -19.46
N ALA A 220 4.55 8.72 -20.75
CA ALA A 220 5.47 8.35 -21.82
C ALA A 220 6.77 9.17 -21.78
N GLY A 221 7.92 8.47 -21.81
CA GLY A 221 9.25 9.09 -21.75
C GLY A 221 9.82 9.28 -20.33
N GLN A 222 9.09 8.86 -19.28
CA GLN A 222 9.59 8.82 -17.91
C GLN A 222 9.90 7.36 -17.51
N SER A 223 11.08 7.16 -16.89
CA SER A 223 11.58 5.80 -16.58
C SER A 223 11.46 5.41 -15.10
N TYR A 224 10.99 6.30 -14.25
CA TYR A 224 10.72 5.97 -12.84
C TYR A 224 9.47 5.10 -12.72
N THR A 225 9.34 4.38 -11.61
CA THR A 225 8.12 3.64 -11.27
C THR A 225 7.42 4.33 -10.12
N ALA A 226 6.09 4.27 -10.09
CA ALA A 226 5.33 4.79 -8.97
C ALA A 226 4.06 4.00 -8.68
N SER A 227 3.74 3.89 -7.39
CA SER A 227 2.46 3.37 -6.93
C SER A 227 2.06 3.95 -5.57
N ASP A 228 0.75 4.10 -5.32
CA ASP A 228 0.29 4.56 -4.02
C ASP A 228 0.67 3.55 -2.94
N ILE A 229 0.48 2.26 -3.21
CA ILE A 229 0.92 1.17 -2.35
C ILE A 229 1.80 0.16 -3.10
N LEU A 230 2.65 -0.56 -2.38
CA LEU A 230 3.42 -1.69 -2.91
C LEU A 230 3.61 -2.74 -1.81
N GLN A 231 3.12 -3.95 -2.02
CA GLN A 231 3.38 -5.07 -1.12
C GLN A 231 4.53 -5.92 -1.67
N THR A 232 5.77 -5.49 -1.44
CA THR A 232 6.96 -6.25 -1.84
C THR A 232 7.06 -7.56 -1.05
N ASN A 233 6.84 -7.49 0.27
CA ASN A 233 6.71 -8.64 1.16
C ASN A 233 5.56 -8.44 2.15
N PRO A 234 4.75 -9.47 2.45
CA PRO A 234 4.72 -10.79 1.79
C PRO A 234 4.25 -10.71 0.33
N ALA A 235 4.96 -11.38 -0.58
CA ALA A 235 4.62 -11.35 -2.01
C ALA A 235 3.35 -12.16 -2.37
N THR A 236 2.87 -13.00 -1.46
CA THR A 236 1.72 -13.89 -1.65
C THR A 236 0.68 -13.62 -0.56
N ILE A 237 -0.58 -13.51 -0.97
CA ILE A 237 -1.74 -13.39 -0.10
C ILE A 237 -2.48 -14.72 -0.13
N ILE A 238 -2.30 -15.50 0.93
CA ILE A 238 -2.96 -16.80 1.11
C ILE A 238 -4.41 -16.59 1.55
N ASN A 239 -4.64 -15.56 2.38
CA ASN A 239 -5.96 -15.23 2.88
C ASN A 239 -6.11 -13.70 2.98
N PRO A 240 -6.95 -13.05 2.16
CA PRO A 240 -7.16 -11.61 2.20
C PRO A 240 -7.98 -11.16 3.43
N THR A 241 -8.45 -12.11 4.25
CA THR A 241 -9.20 -11.81 5.47
C THR A 241 -8.38 -10.89 6.36
N TYR A 242 -9.07 -9.90 6.90
CA TYR A 242 -8.48 -8.95 7.83
C TYR A 242 -7.74 -9.64 8.98
N LEU A 243 -6.51 -9.19 9.27
CA LEU A 243 -5.62 -9.75 10.29
C LEU A 243 -5.20 -11.21 10.09
N ALA A 244 -5.66 -11.89 9.04
CA ALA A 244 -5.28 -13.28 8.77
C ALA A 244 -3.90 -13.38 8.10
N SER A 245 -3.51 -12.37 7.33
CA SER A 245 -2.21 -12.30 6.64
C SER A 245 -1.48 -11.00 6.93
N ALA A 246 -0.16 -11.07 6.98
CA ALA A 246 0.70 -9.89 7.02
C ALA A 246 0.65 -9.09 5.70
N GLY A 247 1.21 -7.88 5.72
CA GLY A 247 1.25 -6.97 4.58
C GLY A 247 0.35 -5.75 4.72
N ILE A 248 -0.10 -5.21 3.59
CA ILE A 248 -0.89 -4.00 3.51
C ILE A 248 -2.38 -4.34 3.65
N GLN A 249 -3.04 -3.66 4.60
CA GLN A 249 -4.46 -3.83 4.90
C GLN A 249 -5.18 -2.48 4.80
N LEU A 250 -6.06 -2.34 3.81
CA LEU A 250 -6.82 -1.11 3.54
C LEU A 250 -8.19 -1.13 4.21
N GLY A 251 -8.48 -0.11 5.01
CA GLY A 251 -9.72 0.03 5.76
C GLY A 251 -10.63 1.16 5.31
N PRO A 252 -11.64 1.49 6.13
CA PRO A 252 -12.57 2.58 5.85
C PRO A 252 -11.86 3.93 5.66
N GLY A 253 -12.30 4.67 4.64
CA GLY A 253 -11.80 6.02 4.34
C GLY A 253 -10.38 6.08 3.79
N VAL A 254 -9.80 4.94 3.39
CA VAL A 254 -8.53 4.96 2.65
C VAL A 254 -8.79 5.42 1.22
N ASP A 255 -7.99 6.37 0.76
CA ASP A 255 -8.01 6.81 -0.64
C ASP A 255 -6.61 6.66 -1.25
N LEU A 256 -6.53 5.84 -2.30
CA LEU A 256 -5.37 5.73 -3.16
C LEU A 256 -5.57 6.65 -4.36
N VAL A 257 -4.81 7.74 -4.44
CA VAL A 257 -5.07 8.84 -5.36
C VAL A 257 -4.93 8.43 -6.84
N THR A 258 -3.94 7.59 -7.14
CA THR A 258 -3.67 7.11 -8.51
C THR A 258 -4.22 5.72 -8.78
N LYS A 259 -4.90 5.11 -7.79
CA LYS A 259 -5.47 3.74 -7.87
C LYS A 259 -4.42 2.75 -8.36
N SER A 260 -3.28 2.70 -7.65
CA SER A 260 -2.14 1.88 -8.03
C SER A 260 -1.54 1.09 -6.86
N ALA A 261 -1.31 -0.20 -7.10
CA ALA A 261 -0.73 -1.13 -6.13
C ALA A 261 0.54 -1.85 -6.64
N GLY A 262 1.17 -1.30 -7.69
CA GLY A 262 2.43 -1.82 -8.24
C GLY A 262 2.36 -3.25 -8.79
N GLY A 263 1.17 -3.72 -9.17
CA GLY A 263 0.97 -5.09 -9.64
C GLY A 263 0.99 -6.15 -8.53
N LYS A 264 0.94 -5.74 -7.25
CA LYS A 264 0.99 -6.65 -6.10
C LYS A 264 -0.37 -6.75 -5.40
N GLY A 265 -0.62 -7.92 -4.83
CA GLY A 265 -1.78 -8.13 -3.98
C GLY A 265 -1.75 -7.26 -2.72
N PHE A 266 -2.93 -6.96 -2.19
CA PHE A 266 -3.12 -6.37 -0.86
C PHE A 266 -4.44 -6.86 -0.27
N SER A 267 -4.65 -6.64 1.03
CA SER A 267 -5.90 -7.00 1.69
C SER A 267 -6.78 -5.78 1.93
N THR A 268 -8.09 -5.94 1.84
CA THR A 268 -9.07 -4.93 2.23
C THR A 268 -9.92 -5.48 3.37
N TYR A 269 -10.32 -4.62 4.30
CA TYR A 269 -11.25 -4.98 5.39
C TYR A 269 -12.47 -4.05 5.45
N ILE A 270 -12.77 -3.49 4.29
CA ILE A 270 -14.08 -2.97 3.91
C ILE A 270 -14.67 -3.93 2.90
N TYR A 271 -15.99 -3.97 2.81
CA TYR A 271 -16.64 -4.72 1.74
C TYR A 271 -16.25 -4.05 0.41
N PRO A 272 -15.53 -4.73 -0.50
CA PRO A 272 -15.11 -4.14 -1.75
C PRO A 272 -16.31 -3.90 -2.66
N THR A 273 -16.16 -3.00 -3.62
CA THR A 273 -17.13 -2.93 -4.72
C THR A 273 -17.00 -4.22 -5.52
N THR A 274 -18.09 -4.97 -5.62
CA THR A 274 -18.04 -6.35 -6.08
C THR A 274 -18.85 -6.52 -7.35
N LEU A 275 -18.27 -7.18 -8.36
CA LEU A 275 -19.00 -7.64 -9.54
C LEU A 275 -19.26 -9.14 -9.43
N PHE A 276 -20.51 -9.53 -9.65
CA PHE A 276 -20.93 -10.92 -9.60
C PHE A 276 -21.21 -11.45 -11.01
N TYR A 277 -20.71 -12.65 -11.27
CA TYR A 277 -21.00 -13.43 -12.46
C TYR A 277 -21.46 -14.81 -12.01
N GLY A 278 -22.42 -15.40 -12.72
CA GLY A 278 -22.92 -16.72 -12.39
C GLY A 278 -23.50 -17.44 -13.57
N LEU A 279 -23.31 -18.75 -13.58
CA LEU A 279 -23.97 -19.68 -14.49
C LEU A 279 -24.74 -20.69 -13.68
N LYS A 280 -26.05 -20.78 -13.94
CA LYS A 280 -26.93 -21.77 -13.29
C LYS A 280 -27.21 -22.92 -14.25
N GLY A 281 -26.96 -24.14 -13.82
CA GLY A 281 -27.13 -25.36 -14.61
C GLY A 281 -25.85 -26.14 -14.82
N ALA A 282 -25.93 -27.20 -15.63
CA ALA A 282 -24.80 -28.05 -15.96
C ALA A 282 -23.87 -27.39 -16.98
N LEU A 283 -22.57 -27.32 -16.66
CA LEU A 283 -21.54 -26.81 -17.56
C LEU A 283 -20.93 -27.99 -18.33
N LYS A 284 -21.61 -28.43 -19.40
CA LYS A 284 -21.24 -29.59 -20.23
C LYS A 284 -21.13 -29.19 -21.69
N ASN A 285 -20.04 -29.61 -22.35
CA ASN A 285 -19.80 -29.37 -23.78
C ASN A 285 -20.01 -27.90 -24.18
N LEU A 286 -19.48 -27.00 -23.36
CA LEU A 286 -19.62 -25.57 -23.61
C LEU A 286 -18.51 -25.11 -24.54
N THR A 287 -18.83 -24.19 -25.43
CA THR A 287 -17.81 -23.43 -26.17
C THR A 287 -17.14 -22.44 -25.21
N ASP A 288 -15.85 -22.22 -25.38
CA ASP A 288 -15.15 -21.15 -24.67
C ASP A 288 -15.77 -19.79 -25.00
N GLY A 289 -15.87 -18.89 -24.02
CA GLY A 289 -16.56 -17.61 -24.21
C GLY A 289 -16.58 -16.74 -22.97
N TYR A 290 -17.41 -15.69 -23.02
CA TYR A 290 -17.46 -14.63 -22.01
C TYR A 290 -18.75 -14.64 -21.19
N LEU A 291 -18.65 -14.20 -19.93
CA LEU A 291 -19.80 -14.03 -19.05
C LEU A 291 -20.32 -12.59 -19.07
N TRP A 292 -21.64 -12.44 -19.13
CA TRP A 292 -22.29 -11.17 -18.79
C TRP A 292 -22.35 -11.02 -17.27
N PRO A 293 -22.19 -9.79 -16.74
CA PRO A 293 -22.43 -9.51 -15.32
C PRO A 293 -23.83 -9.98 -14.89
N GLY A 294 -23.93 -10.57 -13.70
CA GLY A 294 -25.14 -11.19 -13.19
C GLY A 294 -25.16 -12.71 -13.34
N THR A 295 -26.33 -13.33 -13.16
CA THR A 295 -26.51 -14.78 -13.28
C THR A 295 -27.28 -15.12 -14.56
N GLN A 296 -26.77 -16.08 -15.31
CA GLN A 296 -27.41 -16.58 -16.54
C GLN A 296 -27.64 -18.08 -16.42
N ALA A 297 -28.72 -18.58 -17.03
CA ALA A 297 -28.95 -20.01 -17.11
C ALA A 297 -28.17 -20.61 -18.28
N VAL A 298 -27.59 -21.80 -18.09
CA VAL A 298 -27.05 -22.58 -19.21
C VAL A 298 -28.22 -23.14 -20.01
N SER A 299 -28.57 -22.52 -21.13
CA SER A 299 -29.60 -22.99 -22.05
C SER A 299 -28.97 -23.58 -23.32
N ASN A 300 -29.41 -24.78 -23.73
CA ASN A 300 -28.96 -25.47 -24.96
C ASN A 300 -27.43 -25.62 -25.10
N ASN A 301 -26.68 -25.71 -23.99
CA ASN A 301 -25.21 -25.76 -23.96
C ASN A 301 -24.50 -24.58 -24.65
N ASN A 302 -25.18 -23.45 -24.85
CA ASN A 302 -24.69 -22.36 -25.71
C ASN A 302 -24.15 -21.15 -24.92
N PHE A 303 -23.68 -21.38 -23.70
CA PHE A 303 -23.17 -20.34 -22.81
C PHE A 303 -21.94 -20.89 -22.07
N PRO A 304 -20.78 -20.21 -22.04
CA PRO A 304 -20.53 -18.77 -22.18
C PRO A 304 -20.67 -18.16 -23.59
N ASP A 305 -20.88 -16.85 -23.66
CA ASP A 305 -21.14 -16.09 -24.89
C ASP A 305 -19.87 -15.98 -25.74
N SER A 306 -19.86 -16.67 -26.88
CA SER A 306 -18.73 -16.63 -27.84
C SER A 306 -18.87 -15.53 -28.90
N SER A 307 -19.87 -14.65 -28.79
CA SER A 307 -20.14 -13.61 -29.79
C SER A 307 -19.14 -12.45 -29.74
N THR A 308 -19.06 -11.72 -30.85
CA THR A 308 -18.25 -10.50 -30.97
C THR A 308 -19.18 -9.30 -31.16
N PRO A 309 -19.01 -8.20 -30.40
CA PRO A 309 -17.97 -7.98 -29.40
C PRO A 309 -18.20 -8.78 -28.09
N PRO A 310 -17.14 -9.22 -27.40
CA PRO A 310 -17.24 -9.97 -26.15
C PRO A 310 -18.05 -9.26 -25.06
N ALA A 311 -18.77 -10.03 -24.24
CA ALA A 311 -19.48 -9.53 -23.07
C ALA A 311 -18.52 -8.76 -22.13
N PHE A 312 -18.99 -7.65 -21.55
CA PHE A 312 -18.16 -6.79 -20.72
C PHE A 312 -18.90 -6.01 -19.64
N TYR A 313 -18.16 -5.58 -18.63
CA TYR A 313 -18.54 -4.51 -17.70
C TYR A 313 -17.69 -3.27 -17.99
N ARG A 314 -18.32 -2.10 -18.16
CA ARG A 314 -17.58 -0.83 -18.38
C ARG A 314 -17.21 -0.20 -17.05
N ILE A 315 -15.91 0.05 -16.86
CA ILE A 315 -15.37 0.75 -15.70
C ILE A 315 -15.81 2.21 -15.72
N GLN A 316 -16.43 2.69 -14.65
CA GLN A 316 -16.97 4.05 -14.56
C GLN A 316 -15.94 5.06 -14.04
N GLN A 317 -15.09 4.62 -13.12
CA GLN A 317 -14.06 5.43 -12.47
C GLN A 317 -12.78 4.60 -12.30
N PRO A 318 -11.60 5.23 -12.21
CA PRO A 318 -10.37 4.51 -11.92
C PRO A 318 -10.50 3.63 -10.67
N THR A 319 -10.08 2.37 -10.79
CA THR A 319 -10.22 1.36 -9.73
C THR A 319 -9.10 0.33 -9.85
N ILE A 320 -8.92 -0.48 -8.81
CA ILE A 320 -7.99 -1.60 -8.79
C ILE A 320 -8.79 -2.90 -8.70
N LEU A 321 -8.64 -3.78 -9.70
CA LEU A 321 -9.01 -5.19 -9.54
C LEU A 321 -8.01 -5.83 -8.58
N SER A 322 -8.52 -6.31 -7.45
CA SER A 322 -7.73 -6.73 -6.29
C SER A 322 -7.96 -8.18 -5.88
N GLY A 323 -9.05 -8.79 -6.34
CA GLY A 323 -9.41 -10.15 -5.95
C GLY A 323 -10.30 -10.84 -6.96
N LEU A 324 -10.17 -12.16 -6.97
CA LEU A 324 -11.07 -13.09 -7.64
C LEU A 324 -11.42 -14.21 -6.67
N SER A 325 -12.70 -14.54 -6.55
CA SER A 325 -13.18 -15.72 -5.82
C SER A 325 -14.25 -16.42 -6.64
N ALA A 326 -14.12 -17.71 -6.83
CA ALA A 326 -15.04 -18.49 -7.65
C ALA A 326 -15.42 -19.80 -6.94
N ALA A 327 -16.64 -20.25 -7.17
CA ALA A 327 -17.15 -21.50 -6.61
C ALA A 327 -18.01 -22.27 -7.61
N LEU A 328 -18.09 -23.58 -7.38
CA LEU A 328 -18.85 -24.55 -8.13
C LEU A 328 -19.73 -25.35 -7.16
N ALA A 329 -20.96 -25.68 -7.55
CA ALA A 329 -21.76 -26.62 -6.77
C ALA A 329 -21.24 -28.06 -6.92
N THR A 330 -20.78 -28.43 -8.12
CA THR A 330 -20.15 -29.72 -8.40
C THR A 330 -18.82 -29.50 -9.12
N ALA A 331 -17.78 -30.23 -8.72
CA ALA A 331 -16.47 -30.15 -9.36
C ALA A 331 -16.46 -30.74 -10.80
N PRO A 332 -15.44 -30.41 -11.62
CA PRO A 332 -15.29 -30.92 -12.99
C PRO A 332 -15.29 -32.44 -13.17
N GLY A 333 -14.88 -33.20 -12.15
CA GLY A 333 -14.73 -34.65 -12.24
C GLY A 333 -13.41 -35.08 -12.90
N ALA A 334 -13.09 -36.37 -12.80
CA ALA A 334 -11.81 -36.92 -13.24
C ALA A 334 -11.52 -36.65 -14.72
N GLY A 335 -10.33 -36.11 -15.03
CA GLY A 335 -9.89 -35.80 -16.38
C GLY A 335 -10.41 -34.49 -16.97
N ASN A 336 -11.23 -33.73 -16.23
CA ASN A 336 -11.79 -32.45 -16.68
C ASN A 336 -11.29 -31.28 -15.84
N SER A 337 -11.40 -30.08 -16.40
CA SER A 337 -11.10 -28.82 -15.72
C SER A 337 -12.08 -27.71 -16.12
N LEU A 338 -12.07 -26.61 -15.37
CA LEU A 338 -12.71 -25.36 -15.74
C LEU A 338 -11.71 -24.24 -15.44
N THR A 339 -11.41 -23.40 -16.41
CA THR A 339 -10.54 -22.24 -16.22
C THR A 339 -11.35 -20.96 -16.36
N VAL A 340 -11.09 -20.03 -15.45
CA VAL A 340 -11.65 -18.67 -15.47
C VAL A 340 -10.50 -17.69 -15.54
N LEU A 341 -10.56 -16.78 -16.51
CA LEU A 341 -9.58 -15.73 -16.71
C LEU A 341 -10.29 -14.39 -16.77
N VAL A 342 -9.80 -13.41 -16.00
CA VAL A 342 -10.23 -12.02 -16.15
C VAL A 342 -9.33 -11.34 -17.18
N GLU A 343 -9.96 -10.66 -18.11
CA GLU A 343 -9.29 -9.87 -19.15
C GLU A 343 -9.84 -8.45 -19.13
N TYR A 344 -9.10 -7.53 -19.72
CA TYR A 344 -9.58 -6.17 -19.89
C TYR A 344 -9.21 -5.60 -21.26
N THR A 345 -10.04 -4.69 -21.75
CA THR A 345 -9.75 -3.90 -22.95
C THR A 345 -9.55 -2.45 -22.51
N PRO A 346 -8.33 -1.90 -22.62
CA PRO A 346 -8.10 -0.48 -22.43
C PRO A 346 -8.94 0.35 -23.42
N VAL A 347 -9.32 1.57 -23.05
CA VAL A 347 -9.95 2.51 -24.00
C VAL A 347 -9.09 2.67 -25.26
N GLY A 348 -9.64 2.31 -26.43
CA GLY A 348 -8.92 2.35 -27.71
C GLY A 348 -7.88 1.24 -27.91
N GLY A 349 -7.78 0.30 -26.98
CA GLY A 349 -6.88 -0.85 -27.04
C GLY A 349 -7.57 -2.14 -27.49
N THR A 350 -6.83 -3.25 -27.35
CA THR A 350 -7.32 -4.61 -27.58
C THR A 350 -7.43 -5.37 -26.26
N ILE A 351 -8.19 -6.47 -26.27
CA ILE A 351 -8.31 -7.36 -25.12
C ILE A 351 -6.91 -7.82 -24.68
N THR A 352 -6.68 -7.77 -23.37
CA THR A 352 -5.43 -8.13 -22.70
C THR A 352 -5.74 -8.98 -21.49
N SER A 353 -5.08 -10.13 -21.38
CA SER A 353 -5.23 -11.03 -20.23
C SER A 353 -4.58 -10.44 -18.98
N THR A 354 -5.23 -10.61 -17.83
CA THR A 354 -4.66 -10.25 -16.53
C THR A 354 -4.03 -11.46 -15.85
N LEU A 355 -3.43 -11.27 -14.67
CA LEU A 355 -2.98 -12.36 -13.81
C LEU A 355 -4.13 -13.00 -12.99
N PHE A 356 -5.35 -12.46 -13.05
CA PHE A 356 -6.50 -12.99 -12.31
C PHE A 356 -7.06 -14.20 -13.05
N THR A 357 -6.52 -15.36 -12.71
CA THR A 357 -6.92 -16.64 -13.29
C THR A 357 -7.03 -17.71 -12.21
N VAL A 358 -8.02 -18.60 -12.34
CA VAL A 358 -8.15 -19.81 -11.54
C VAL A 358 -8.53 -20.98 -12.43
N THR A 359 -7.94 -22.14 -12.14
CA THR A 359 -8.30 -23.41 -12.78
C THR A 359 -8.79 -24.37 -11.71
N PHE A 360 -10.02 -24.85 -11.89
CA PHE A 360 -10.63 -25.92 -11.12
C PHE A 360 -10.21 -27.26 -11.72
N GLY A 361 -9.57 -28.10 -10.91
CA GLY A 361 -9.31 -29.50 -11.22
C GLY A 361 -10.46 -30.41 -10.76
N ALA A 362 -10.27 -31.72 -10.90
CA ALA A 362 -11.32 -32.74 -10.76
C ALA A 362 -12.17 -32.68 -9.47
N THR A 363 -11.61 -32.19 -8.37
CA THR A 363 -12.25 -32.15 -7.04
C THR A 363 -12.48 -30.74 -6.51
N ASP A 364 -12.06 -29.71 -7.24
CA ASP A 364 -12.11 -28.34 -6.75
C ASP A 364 -13.54 -27.79 -6.84
N THR A 365 -14.05 -27.25 -5.74
CA THR A 365 -15.35 -26.55 -5.69
C THR A 365 -15.24 -25.09 -5.31
N ALA A 366 -14.06 -24.63 -4.89
CA ALA A 366 -13.79 -23.22 -4.63
C ALA A 366 -12.33 -22.90 -4.94
N LYS A 367 -12.09 -21.73 -5.54
CA LYS A 367 -10.75 -21.18 -5.81
C LYS A 367 -10.79 -19.67 -5.66
N SER A 368 -9.64 -19.09 -5.35
CA SER A 368 -9.48 -17.64 -5.31
C SER A 368 -8.08 -17.21 -5.70
N PHE A 369 -7.93 -15.93 -6.04
CA PHE A 369 -6.67 -15.32 -6.41
C PHE A 369 -6.60 -13.86 -5.90
N TYR A 370 -5.58 -13.57 -5.10
CA TYR A 370 -5.37 -12.27 -4.44
C TYR A 370 -3.91 -11.79 -4.53
N ASN A 371 -3.09 -12.41 -5.38
CA ASN A 371 -1.63 -12.18 -5.41
C ASN A 371 -1.18 -11.04 -6.33
N SER A 372 -2.11 -10.40 -7.04
CA SER A 372 -1.83 -9.33 -7.99
C SER A 372 -2.84 -8.20 -7.83
N SER A 373 -2.54 -7.08 -8.48
CA SER A 373 -3.48 -5.99 -8.71
C SER A 373 -3.50 -5.62 -10.19
N GLN A 374 -4.64 -5.20 -10.72
CA GLN A 374 -4.73 -4.60 -12.05
C GLN A 374 -5.39 -3.22 -11.96
N ASN A 375 -4.67 -2.18 -12.37
CA ASN A 375 -5.23 -0.84 -12.46
C ASN A 375 -6.14 -0.78 -13.69
N LEU A 376 -7.33 -0.20 -13.52
CA LEU A 376 -8.32 -0.02 -14.56
C LEU A 376 -8.71 1.46 -14.64
N ASN A 377 -8.76 2.01 -15.84
CA ASN A 377 -9.14 3.39 -16.09
C ASN A 377 -10.63 3.52 -16.38
N SER A 378 -11.17 4.73 -16.22
CA SER A 378 -12.54 5.02 -16.67
C SER A 378 -12.69 4.73 -18.17
N GLY A 379 -13.70 3.96 -18.52
CA GLY A 379 -13.99 3.53 -19.88
C GLY A 379 -13.38 2.19 -20.29
N ASP A 380 -12.43 1.65 -19.52
CA ASP A 380 -11.93 0.29 -19.76
C ASP A 380 -13.07 -0.73 -19.65
N LYS A 381 -12.95 -1.83 -20.38
CA LYS A 381 -13.93 -2.92 -20.37
C LYS A 381 -13.34 -4.12 -19.66
N LEU A 382 -14.02 -4.63 -18.65
CA LEU A 382 -13.64 -5.83 -17.92
C LEU A 382 -14.42 -7.04 -18.46
N HIS A 383 -13.72 -8.12 -18.71
CA HIS A 383 -14.22 -9.35 -19.30
C HIS A 383 -13.94 -10.53 -18.39
N VAL A 384 -14.86 -11.49 -18.36
CA VAL A 384 -14.65 -12.79 -17.69
C VAL A 384 -14.74 -13.86 -18.74
N PHE A 385 -13.61 -14.47 -19.05
CA PHE A 385 -13.48 -15.56 -20.00
C PHE A 385 -13.50 -16.90 -19.27
N VAL A 386 -14.29 -17.84 -19.79
CA VAL A 386 -14.42 -19.20 -19.26
C VAL A 386 -14.04 -20.18 -20.34
N SER A 387 -13.19 -21.15 -20.00
CA SER A 387 -12.68 -22.15 -20.93
C SER A 387 -12.42 -23.52 -20.30
N GLY A 388 -12.16 -24.50 -21.17
CA GLY A 388 -11.70 -25.83 -20.76
C GLY A 388 -12.82 -26.81 -20.41
N VAL A 389 -14.08 -26.45 -20.66
CA VAL A 389 -15.25 -27.28 -20.38
C VAL A 389 -15.47 -28.31 -21.50
N THR A 390 -14.69 -29.40 -21.47
CA THR A 390 -14.77 -30.47 -22.48
C THR A 390 -15.44 -31.74 -21.95
N GLY A 391 -16.08 -32.51 -22.83
CA GLY A 391 -16.49 -33.90 -22.58
C GLY A 391 -17.50 -34.13 -21.43
N ASN A 392 -17.26 -35.19 -20.65
CA ASN A 392 -18.09 -35.64 -19.52
C ASN A 392 -17.93 -34.77 -18.26
N ASN A 393 -17.64 -33.47 -18.41
CA ASN A 393 -17.51 -32.53 -17.30
C ASN A 393 -18.76 -32.59 -16.40
N THR A 394 -18.59 -32.78 -15.09
CA THR A 394 -19.70 -32.88 -14.13
C THR A 394 -20.05 -31.56 -13.46
N THR A 395 -19.41 -30.46 -13.87
CA THR A 395 -19.56 -29.17 -13.22
C THR A 395 -21.01 -28.69 -13.29
N THR A 396 -21.52 -28.21 -12.16
CA THR A 396 -22.81 -27.55 -12.08
C THR A 396 -22.66 -26.26 -11.28
N ASP A 397 -23.46 -25.26 -11.65
CA ASP A 397 -23.65 -23.98 -10.98
C ASP A 397 -22.32 -23.28 -10.63
N PHE A 398 -21.91 -22.35 -11.48
CA PHE A 398 -20.72 -21.54 -11.30
C PHE A 398 -21.08 -20.17 -10.72
N SER A 399 -20.29 -19.70 -9.76
CA SER A 399 -20.33 -18.33 -9.27
C SER A 399 -18.92 -17.74 -9.25
N LEU A 400 -18.83 -16.44 -9.55
CA LEU A 400 -17.61 -15.67 -9.54
C LEU A 400 -17.87 -14.29 -8.96
N GLN A 401 -16.93 -13.89 -8.13
CA GLN A 401 -16.83 -12.60 -7.49
C GLN A 401 -15.52 -11.94 -7.93
N LEU A 402 -15.60 -10.71 -8.44
CA LEU A 402 -14.45 -9.85 -8.67
C LEU A 402 -14.45 -8.70 -7.68
N ASP A 403 -13.34 -8.50 -6.98
CA ASP A 403 -13.19 -7.49 -5.94
C ASP A 403 -12.48 -6.25 -6.50
N LEU A 404 -13.19 -5.12 -6.50
CA LEU A 404 -12.71 -3.81 -6.96
C LEU A 404 -12.52 -2.86 -5.76
N PHE A 405 -11.37 -2.18 -5.74
CA PHE A 405 -11.03 -1.14 -4.76
C PHE A 405 -10.97 0.25 -5.40
#